data_AF-A0A1G9KSB1-F1
#
_entry.id   AF-A0A1G9KSB1-F1
#
_cell.length_a   1.000
_cell.length_b   1.000
_cell.length_c   1.000
_cell.angle_alpha   90.00
_cell.angle_beta   90.00
_cell.angle_gamma   90.00
#
_symmetry.space_group_name_H-M   'P 1'
#
loop_
_entity.id
_entity.type
_entity.pdbx_description
1 polymer ?
#
loop_
_entity_poly.entity_id
_entity_poly.type
_entity_poly.pdbx_seq_one_letter_code
_entity_poly.pdbx_strand_id
1 'polypeptide(L)'
;MSPTDLYPTRRFDEPRLIYRTEDPAVWGRPADGPLAQPHLDAHQANGFTPVEQLLTPAELAAAQSEIEQLLHDPALIGDERVVRERTTDEVRSVFDVHKISPFFAAMLRDDRIAGVARQILGSEVYVHQSRINYKPGFGGAPFEWHSDFETWHAEDGMPRMRAVSLSLAMTENYHFNGSLMIMPGSHQTFVSCLGETPADNHKSSLVRQEAGTPDHASLRLLADKHGIHQFTGPAGSAVWFDSNCMHGSNGNITPFPRSNLFIVFNSIENSLVEPFAAEKPRPEYLGSRDWQVLN
;
A
#
# COMPACT_ATOMS: atom_id res chain seq x y z
N MET A 1 -12.27 7.57 -25.91
CA MET A 1 -10.97 6.99 -26.32
C MET A 1 -10.37 6.40 -25.07
N SER A 2 -9.92 5.15 -25.09
CA SER A 2 -9.20 4.58 -23.95
C SER A 2 -7.91 5.40 -23.73
N PRO A 3 -7.57 5.74 -22.47
CA PRO A 3 -6.33 6.47 -22.19
C PRO A 3 -5.12 5.70 -22.72
N THR A 4 -4.09 6.43 -23.14
CA THR A 4 -2.82 5.83 -23.56
C THR A 4 -2.20 5.10 -22.38
N ASP A 5 -1.87 3.83 -22.58
CA ASP A 5 -1.17 3.00 -21.61
C ASP A 5 0.32 3.34 -21.59
N LEU A 6 0.75 4.03 -20.54
CA LEU A 6 2.14 4.46 -20.32
C LEU A 6 2.96 3.42 -19.54
N TYR A 7 2.30 2.45 -18.89
CA TYR A 7 2.92 1.48 -17.99
C TYR A 7 2.51 0.04 -18.33
N PRO A 8 2.75 -0.39 -19.59
CA PRO A 8 2.24 -1.67 -20.04
C PRO A 8 2.87 -2.84 -19.28
N THR A 9 2.04 -3.79 -18.89
CA THR A 9 2.43 -4.97 -18.10
C THR A 9 1.63 -6.21 -18.53
N ARG A 10 2.08 -7.41 -18.14
CA ARG A 10 1.35 -8.69 -18.28
C ARG A 10 0.97 -9.10 -19.71
N ARG A 11 1.68 -8.55 -20.70
CA ARG A 11 1.42 -8.78 -22.13
C ARG A 11 2.69 -9.03 -22.95
N PHE A 12 3.83 -9.19 -22.28
CA PHE A 12 5.13 -9.39 -22.90
C PHE A 12 5.69 -10.75 -22.52
N ASP A 13 6.54 -11.29 -23.39
CA ASP A 13 7.29 -12.53 -23.13
C ASP A 13 8.53 -12.30 -22.25
N GLU A 14 8.96 -11.04 -22.13
CA GLU A 14 10.11 -10.63 -21.31
C GLU A 14 9.77 -9.38 -20.45
N PRO A 15 10.28 -9.30 -19.20
CA PRO A 15 10.09 -8.14 -18.35
C PRO A 15 10.75 -6.89 -18.95
N ARG A 16 10.12 -5.74 -18.74
CA ARG A 16 10.60 -4.43 -19.18
C ARG A 16 10.77 -3.52 -17.97
N LEU A 17 11.89 -2.81 -17.96
CA LEU A 17 12.16 -1.74 -17.00
C LEU A 17 11.83 -0.40 -17.67
N ILE A 18 10.72 0.21 -17.25
CA ILE A 18 10.24 1.49 -17.79
C ILE A 18 10.59 2.59 -16.80
N TYR A 19 11.45 3.52 -17.20
CA TYR A 19 11.82 4.64 -16.35
C TYR A 19 10.68 5.65 -16.23
N ARG A 20 10.36 6.01 -15.00
CA ARG A 20 9.36 7.04 -14.68
C ARG A 20 9.90 8.41 -15.09
N THR A 21 9.34 8.97 -16.16
CA THR A 21 9.80 10.25 -16.75
C THR A 21 8.76 11.36 -16.70
N GLU A 22 7.47 11.01 -16.63
CA GLU A 22 6.38 12.00 -16.68
C GLU A 22 5.77 12.31 -15.32
N ASP A 23 5.68 11.32 -14.43
CA ASP A 23 5.02 11.45 -13.14
C ASP A 23 6.07 11.76 -12.05
N PRO A 24 6.04 12.91 -11.35
CA PRO A 24 6.86 13.09 -10.16
C PRO A 24 6.36 12.21 -9.01
N ALA A 25 7.20 11.96 -8.01
CA ALA A 25 6.79 11.29 -6.77
C ALA A 25 6.22 12.28 -5.75
N VAL A 26 6.59 13.55 -5.86
CA VAL A 26 6.01 14.68 -5.11
C VAL A 26 5.47 15.72 -6.10
N TRP A 27 4.17 15.96 -6.05
CA TRP A 27 3.44 16.87 -6.93
C TRP A 27 3.20 18.25 -6.30
N GLY A 28 3.11 18.31 -4.97
CA GLY A 28 2.95 19.56 -4.22
C GLY A 28 4.27 20.16 -3.72
N ARG A 29 4.15 21.17 -2.85
CA ARG A 29 5.26 21.97 -2.31
C ARG A 29 5.15 22.08 -0.78
N PRO A 30 6.19 22.60 -0.09
CA PRO A 30 6.13 22.77 1.38
C PRO A 30 4.96 23.63 1.87
N ALA A 31 4.52 24.61 1.08
CA ALA A 31 3.40 25.48 1.45
C ALA A 31 2.03 24.79 1.35
N ASP A 32 1.96 23.62 0.71
CA ASP A 32 0.70 22.93 0.41
C ASP A 32 0.34 21.89 1.51
N GLY A 33 1.15 21.71 2.55
CA GLY A 33 0.82 20.79 3.65
C GLY A 33 1.90 20.61 4.74
N PRO A 34 1.78 19.56 5.58
CA PRO A 34 2.54 19.45 6.83
C PRO A 34 4.04 19.12 6.69
N LEU A 35 4.46 18.50 5.59
CA LEU A 35 5.85 18.10 5.40
C LEU A 35 6.74 19.29 5.04
N ALA A 36 7.87 19.41 5.74
CA ALA A 36 8.92 20.36 5.39
C ALA A 36 9.68 19.92 4.12
N GLN A 37 10.35 20.88 3.46
CA GLN A 37 11.09 20.65 2.21
C GLN A 37 12.04 19.44 2.26
N PRO A 38 12.86 19.21 3.30
CA PRO A 38 13.75 18.05 3.33
C PRO A 38 13.03 16.70 3.30
N HIS A 39 11.82 16.62 3.86
CA HIS A 39 11.01 15.40 3.83
C HIS A 39 10.42 15.15 2.45
N LEU A 40 10.01 16.20 1.75
CA LEU A 40 9.55 16.13 0.35
C LEU A 40 10.70 15.74 -0.59
N ASP A 41 11.88 16.33 -0.42
CA ASP A 41 13.06 15.98 -1.21
C ASP A 41 13.46 14.52 -1.01
N ALA A 42 13.43 14.05 0.24
CA ALA A 42 13.67 12.65 0.56
C ALA A 42 12.60 11.72 -0.04
N HIS A 43 11.32 12.10 -0.01
CA HIS A 43 10.24 11.34 -0.66
C HIS A 43 10.46 11.24 -2.16
N GLN A 44 10.80 12.36 -2.81
CA GLN A 44 11.05 12.42 -4.24
C GLN A 44 12.22 11.52 -4.64
N ALA A 45 13.31 11.55 -3.88
CA ALA A 45 14.54 10.81 -4.16
C ALA A 45 14.42 9.31 -3.83
N ASN A 46 13.87 8.96 -2.67
CA ASN A 46 13.87 7.59 -2.14
C ASN A 46 12.54 6.86 -2.35
N GLY A 47 11.47 7.59 -2.64
CA GLY A 47 10.11 7.06 -2.79
C GLY A 47 9.36 6.93 -1.47
N PHE A 48 9.93 7.36 -0.34
CA PHE A 48 9.28 7.25 0.95
C PHE A 48 9.72 8.31 1.97
N THR A 49 8.89 8.50 2.99
CA THR A 49 9.13 9.38 4.15
C THR A 49 8.74 8.66 5.44
N PRO A 50 9.69 8.29 6.31
CA PRO A 50 9.38 7.73 7.61
C PRO A 50 8.92 8.82 8.59
N VAL A 51 8.09 8.43 9.55
CA VAL A 51 7.59 9.24 10.66
C VAL A 51 7.75 8.44 11.94
N GLU A 52 8.49 8.97 12.92
CA GLU A 52 8.78 8.25 14.16
C GLU A 52 7.53 8.00 15.01
N GLN A 53 6.64 8.99 15.08
CA GLN A 53 5.41 8.91 15.85
C GLN A 53 4.32 9.78 15.20
N LEU A 54 3.39 9.14 14.48
CA LEU A 54 2.28 9.84 13.82
C LEU A 54 1.12 10.14 14.79
N LEU A 55 0.86 9.19 15.70
CA LEU A 55 -0.20 9.25 16.69
C LEU A 55 0.39 9.49 18.09
N THR A 56 -0.30 10.30 18.88
CA THR A 56 -0.02 10.39 20.32
C THR A 56 -0.27 9.04 21.00
N PRO A 57 0.30 8.77 22.19
CA PRO A 57 0.07 7.50 22.90
C PRO A 57 -1.42 7.19 23.15
N ALA A 58 -2.23 8.22 23.40
CA ALA A 58 -3.67 8.04 23.61
C ALA A 58 -4.42 7.70 22.31
N GLU A 59 -4.09 8.36 21.20
CA GLU A 59 -4.65 8.05 19.88
C GLU A 59 -4.26 6.65 19.41
N LEU A 60 -3.00 6.26 19.64
CA LEU A 60 -2.51 4.91 19.31
C LEU A 60 -3.26 3.84 20.11
N ALA A 61 -3.43 4.04 21.42
CA ALA A 61 -4.18 3.11 22.26
C ALA A 61 -5.65 2.99 21.82
N ALA A 62 -6.28 4.10 21.42
CA ALA A 62 -7.64 4.09 20.87
C ALA A 62 -7.70 3.33 19.53
N ALA A 63 -6.75 3.56 18.63
CA ALA A 63 -6.68 2.86 17.34
C ALA A 63 -6.45 1.36 17.52
N GLN A 64 -5.58 0.95 18.45
CA GLN A 64 -5.37 -0.45 18.80
C GLN A 64 -6.66 -1.08 19.34
N SER A 65 -7.36 -0.39 20.24
CA SER A 65 -8.64 -0.88 20.76
C SER A 65 -9.71 -1.03 19.67
N GLU A 66 -9.77 -0.10 18.71
CA GLU A 66 -10.69 -0.19 17.57
C GLU A 66 -10.37 -1.40 16.68
N ILE A 67 -9.08 -1.66 16.41
CA ILE A 67 -8.65 -2.86 15.66
C ILE A 67 -9.09 -4.12 16.38
N GLU A 68 -8.82 -4.23 17.68
CA GLU A 68 -9.22 -5.41 18.46
C GLU A 68 -10.74 -5.63 18.42
N GLN A 69 -11.54 -4.56 18.42
CA GLN A 69 -12.99 -4.66 18.27
C GLN A 69 -13.38 -5.18 16.87
N LEU A 70 -12.80 -4.63 15.81
CA LEU A 70 -13.07 -5.07 14.43
C LEU A 70 -12.65 -6.53 14.18
N LEU A 71 -11.52 -6.97 14.72
CA LEU A 71 -11.04 -8.35 14.55
C LEU A 71 -11.99 -9.39 15.18
N HIS A 72 -12.74 -8.99 16.21
CA HIS A 72 -13.65 -9.85 16.96
C HIS A 72 -15.14 -9.53 16.74
N ASP A 73 -15.47 -8.62 15.81
CA ASP A 73 -16.85 -8.21 15.57
C ASP A 73 -17.66 -9.35 14.91
N PRO A 74 -18.68 -9.90 15.59
CA PRO A 74 -19.52 -10.95 15.02
C PRO A 74 -20.28 -10.50 13.77
N ALA A 75 -20.51 -9.19 13.59
CA ALA A 75 -21.18 -8.65 12.41
C ALA A 75 -20.33 -8.77 11.14
N LEU A 76 -19.01 -8.96 11.27
CA LEU A 76 -18.07 -9.12 10.15
C LEU A 76 -17.84 -10.60 9.78
N ILE A 77 -18.51 -11.55 10.45
CA ILE A 77 -18.44 -12.97 10.10
C ILE A 77 -19.07 -13.20 8.72
N GLY A 78 -18.29 -13.74 7.78
CA GLY A 78 -18.73 -14.00 6.41
C GLY A 78 -18.69 -12.78 5.49
N ASP A 79 -18.22 -11.63 5.98
CA ASP A 79 -18.01 -10.44 5.16
C ASP A 79 -16.81 -10.63 4.22
N GLU A 80 -16.99 -10.37 2.93
CA GLU A 80 -15.93 -10.54 1.92
C GLU A 80 -14.73 -9.60 2.12
N ARG A 81 -14.90 -8.52 2.90
CA ARG A 81 -13.82 -7.60 3.27
C ARG A 81 -12.89 -8.18 4.34
N VAL A 82 -13.26 -9.31 4.95
CA VAL A 82 -12.44 -9.97 5.97
C VAL A 82 -11.72 -11.18 5.35
N VAL A 83 -10.40 -11.07 5.25
CA VAL A 83 -9.54 -12.17 4.81
C VAL A 83 -9.01 -12.92 6.03
N ARG A 84 -9.20 -14.24 6.03
CA ARG A 84 -8.74 -15.14 7.10
C ARG A 84 -7.60 -16.04 6.62
N GLU A 85 -6.73 -16.45 7.54
CA GLU A 85 -5.70 -17.45 7.28
C GLU A 85 -6.35 -18.81 6.99
N ARG A 86 -5.88 -19.51 5.93
CA ARG A 86 -6.49 -20.78 5.48
C ARG A 86 -6.41 -21.89 6.52
N THR A 87 -5.38 -21.86 7.38
CA THR A 87 -5.08 -22.95 8.31
C THR A 87 -5.65 -22.73 9.71
N THR A 88 -5.76 -21.47 10.16
CA THR A 88 -6.17 -21.14 11.54
C THR A 88 -7.53 -20.46 11.63
N ASP A 89 -8.12 -20.03 10.51
CA ASP A 89 -9.34 -19.20 10.44
C ASP A 89 -9.24 -17.85 11.18
N GLU A 90 -8.03 -17.46 11.57
CA GLU A 90 -7.74 -16.16 12.19
C GLU A 90 -7.83 -15.04 11.16
N VAL A 91 -8.30 -13.87 11.58
CA VAL A 91 -8.37 -12.69 10.72
C VAL A 91 -6.95 -12.22 10.39
N ARG A 92 -6.63 -12.18 9.10
CA ARG A 92 -5.36 -11.69 8.55
C ARG A 92 -5.47 -10.24 8.09
N SER A 93 -6.57 -9.91 7.42
CA SER A 93 -6.80 -8.55 6.92
C SER A 93 -8.28 -8.18 6.98
N VAL A 94 -8.53 -6.90 7.23
CA VAL A 94 -9.87 -6.30 7.14
C VAL A 94 -9.78 -5.12 6.20
N PHE A 95 -10.51 -5.15 5.09
CA PHE A 95 -10.57 -4.10 4.07
C PHE A 95 -11.68 -3.08 4.33
N ASP A 96 -11.63 -1.94 3.63
CA ASP A 96 -12.61 -0.86 3.76
C ASP A 96 -12.82 -0.39 5.22
N VAL A 97 -11.75 -0.45 6.00
CA VAL A 97 -11.65 0.00 7.40
C VAL A 97 -12.28 1.37 7.60
N HIS A 98 -12.02 2.31 6.69
CA HIS A 98 -12.57 3.67 6.74
C HIS A 98 -14.10 3.75 6.48
N LYS A 99 -14.71 2.72 5.90
CA LYS A 99 -16.17 2.62 5.69
C LYS A 99 -16.87 1.84 6.80
N ILE A 100 -16.18 0.89 7.42
CA ILE A 100 -16.74 0.07 8.51
C ILE A 100 -16.57 0.70 9.89
N SER A 101 -15.53 1.53 10.09
CA SER A 101 -15.23 2.17 11.37
C SER A 101 -15.32 3.69 11.26
N PRO A 102 -16.31 4.32 11.94
CA PRO A 102 -16.37 5.77 12.05
C PRO A 102 -15.13 6.38 12.72
N PHE A 103 -14.48 5.63 13.61
CA PHE A 103 -13.22 6.04 14.25
C PHE A 103 -12.12 6.21 13.20
N PHE A 104 -11.88 5.18 12.38
CA PHE A 104 -10.88 5.28 11.31
C PHE A 104 -11.28 6.29 10.24
N ALA A 105 -12.56 6.40 9.89
CA ALA A 105 -13.05 7.43 8.99
C ALA A 105 -12.68 8.85 9.48
N ALA A 106 -12.85 9.13 10.77
CA ALA A 106 -12.49 10.41 11.36
C ALA A 106 -10.97 10.61 11.41
N MET A 107 -10.22 9.57 11.80
CA MET A 107 -8.76 9.62 11.88
C MET A 107 -8.11 9.94 10.53
N LEU A 108 -8.60 9.35 9.43
CA LEU A 108 -8.02 9.59 8.11
C LEU A 108 -8.20 11.01 7.60
N ARG A 109 -9.18 11.77 8.12
CA ARG A 109 -9.41 13.18 7.76
C ARG A 109 -8.47 14.14 8.50
N ASP A 110 -7.78 13.68 9.53
CA ASP A 110 -6.80 14.50 10.27
C ASP A 110 -5.74 15.04 9.30
N ASP A 111 -5.36 16.30 9.44
CA ASP A 111 -4.43 16.96 8.53
C ASP A 111 -3.02 16.36 8.58
N ARG A 112 -2.64 15.72 9.69
CA ARG A 112 -1.40 14.92 9.79
C ARG A 112 -1.39 13.71 8.85
N ILE A 113 -2.57 13.30 8.35
CA ILE A 113 -2.78 12.19 7.43
C ILE A 113 -3.23 12.71 6.06
N ALA A 114 -4.47 13.22 5.96
CA ALA A 114 -5.01 13.69 4.69
C ALA A 114 -4.23 14.88 4.12
N GLY A 115 -3.75 15.79 4.97
CA GLY A 115 -2.93 16.93 4.55
C GLY A 115 -1.61 16.49 3.93
N VAL A 116 -0.94 15.49 4.50
CA VAL A 116 0.28 14.91 3.91
C VAL A 116 -0.01 14.24 2.57
N ALA A 117 -1.09 13.46 2.47
CA ALA A 117 -1.48 12.83 1.21
C ALA A 117 -1.77 13.87 0.11
N ARG A 118 -2.57 14.92 0.43
CA ARG A 118 -2.85 16.04 -0.49
C ARG A 118 -1.56 16.76 -0.90
N GLN A 119 -0.64 16.96 0.03
CA GLN A 119 0.63 17.62 -0.24
C GLN A 119 1.52 16.80 -1.18
N ILE A 120 1.68 15.49 -0.93
CA ILE A 120 2.49 14.62 -1.79
C ILE A 120 1.86 14.52 -3.19
N LEU A 121 0.53 14.39 -3.27
CA LEU A 121 -0.19 14.19 -4.53
C LEU A 121 -0.59 15.50 -5.25
N GLY A 122 -0.41 16.65 -4.61
CA GLY A 122 -0.64 17.97 -5.18
C GLY A 122 -2.09 18.20 -5.64
N SER A 123 -3.06 17.57 -4.98
CA SER A 123 -4.49 17.67 -5.28
C SER A 123 -5.33 17.24 -4.09
N GLU A 124 -6.65 17.38 -4.20
CA GLU A 124 -7.58 16.61 -3.37
C GLU A 124 -7.38 15.10 -3.58
N VAL A 125 -7.72 14.32 -2.56
CA VAL A 125 -7.48 12.88 -2.51
C VAL A 125 -8.73 12.13 -2.08
N TYR A 126 -8.82 10.87 -2.49
CA TYR A 126 -9.77 9.90 -1.97
C TYR A 126 -9.03 8.66 -1.46
N VAL A 127 -9.68 7.86 -0.62
CA VAL A 127 -9.13 6.59 -0.16
C VAL A 127 -9.38 5.53 -1.23
N HIS A 128 -8.32 5.15 -1.95
CA HIS A 128 -8.39 4.08 -2.95
C HIS A 128 -8.56 2.71 -2.30
N GLN A 129 -7.88 2.48 -1.18
CA GLN A 129 -7.98 1.27 -0.38
C GLN A 129 -7.60 1.57 1.07
N SER A 130 -8.23 0.88 2.01
CA SER A 130 -7.76 0.82 3.40
C SER A 130 -7.80 -0.62 3.88
N ARG A 131 -6.77 -1.06 4.60
CA ARG A 131 -6.75 -2.37 5.23
C ARG A 131 -6.03 -2.36 6.57
N ILE A 132 -6.53 -3.12 7.52
CA ILE A 132 -5.73 -3.60 8.66
C ILE A 132 -5.02 -4.85 8.17
N ASN A 133 -3.71 -4.98 8.42
CA ASN A 133 -3.05 -6.28 8.33
C ASN A 133 -2.64 -6.70 9.72
N TYR A 134 -2.92 -7.96 10.03
CA TYR A 134 -2.53 -8.63 11.25
C TYR A 134 -1.67 -9.84 10.88
N LYS A 135 -0.40 -9.80 11.25
CA LYS A 135 0.48 -10.98 11.25
C LYS A 135 0.65 -11.43 12.70
N PRO A 136 0.08 -12.58 13.10
CA PRO A 136 0.25 -13.10 14.45
C PRO A 136 1.73 -13.46 14.73
N GLY A 137 2.07 -13.58 16.01
CA GLY A 137 3.32 -14.23 16.41
C GLY A 137 3.32 -15.70 16.01
N PHE A 138 4.50 -16.23 15.68
CA PHE A 138 4.70 -17.61 15.19
C PHE A 138 3.91 -17.94 13.89
N GLY A 139 3.47 -16.92 13.15
CA GLY A 139 2.69 -17.05 11.93
C GLY A 139 2.91 -15.88 10.97
N GLY A 140 2.08 -15.80 9.93
CA GLY A 140 2.20 -14.76 8.91
C GLY A 140 3.21 -15.10 7.81
N ALA A 141 2.68 -15.43 6.64
CA ALA A 141 3.47 -15.69 5.44
C ALA A 141 4.31 -14.47 5.01
N PRO A 142 5.41 -14.68 4.26
CA PRO A 142 6.06 -13.58 3.57
C PRO A 142 5.09 -12.90 2.60
N PHE A 143 5.33 -11.63 2.34
CA PHE A 143 4.72 -10.91 1.23
C PHE A 143 5.85 -10.61 0.25
N GLU A 144 5.80 -11.25 -0.92
CA GLU A 144 6.86 -11.16 -1.93
C GLU A 144 7.06 -9.73 -2.41
N TRP A 145 8.21 -9.48 -3.01
CA TRP A 145 8.50 -8.18 -3.62
C TRP A 145 7.48 -7.85 -4.71
N HIS A 146 6.87 -6.68 -4.62
CA HIS A 146 5.92 -6.18 -5.61
C HIS A 146 5.92 -4.65 -5.65
N SER A 147 5.36 -4.11 -6.74
CA SER A 147 4.92 -2.73 -6.84
C SER A 147 3.40 -2.72 -6.74
N ASP A 148 2.86 -1.97 -5.78
CA ASP A 148 1.41 -1.82 -5.63
C ASP A 148 0.79 -1.24 -6.91
N PHE A 149 1.44 -0.22 -7.49
CA PHE A 149 1.02 0.42 -8.73
C PHE A 149 0.90 -0.56 -9.90
N GLU A 150 1.77 -1.58 -10.01
CA GLU A 150 1.65 -2.58 -11.07
C GLU A 150 0.30 -3.29 -11.01
N THR A 151 -0.14 -3.69 -9.83
CA THR A 151 -1.43 -4.33 -9.63
C THR A 151 -2.58 -3.35 -9.81
N TRP A 152 -2.49 -2.13 -9.26
CA TRP A 152 -3.54 -1.12 -9.42
C TRP A 152 -3.71 -0.67 -10.86
N HIS A 153 -2.62 -0.58 -11.62
CA HIS A 153 -2.65 -0.30 -13.05
C HIS A 153 -3.26 -1.47 -13.83
N ALA A 154 -2.71 -2.68 -13.66
CA ALA A 154 -3.12 -3.87 -14.39
C ALA A 154 -4.58 -4.26 -14.12
N GLU A 155 -4.97 -4.30 -12.84
CA GLU A 155 -6.22 -4.92 -12.39
C GLU A 155 -7.31 -3.91 -12.02
N ASP A 156 -6.96 -2.68 -11.63
CA ASP A 156 -7.93 -1.65 -11.24
C ASP A 156 -8.06 -0.51 -12.24
N GLY A 157 -7.12 -0.37 -13.18
CA GLY A 157 -7.12 0.71 -14.16
C GLY A 157 -6.58 2.04 -13.62
N MET A 158 -5.65 2.04 -12.66
CA MET A 158 -5.00 3.27 -12.19
C MET A 158 -4.07 3.83 -13.28
N PRO A 159 -4.33 5.02 -13.86
CA PRO A 159 -3.63 5.43 -15.09
C PRO A 159 -2.23 6.01 -14.86
N ARG A 160 -1.99 6.70 -13.73
CA ARG A 160 -0.71 7.37 -13.42
C ARG A 160 -0.19 6.96 -12.05
N MET A 161 1.13 7.07 -11.85
CA MET A 161 1.75 6.89 -10.53
C MET A 161 1.50 8.12 -9.63
N ARG A 162 0.23 8.35 -9.28
CA ARG A 162 -0.21 9.48 -8.45
C ARG A 162 -1.07 9.00 -7.29
N ALA A 163 -0.58 7.96 -6.62
CA ALA A 163 -1.08 7.44 -5.36
C ALA A 163 0.06 7.29 -4.35
N VAL A 164 -0.27 7.37 -3.06
CA VAL A 164 0.67 7.22 -1.96
C VAL A 164 0.08 6.34 -0.86
N SER A 165 0.88 5.41 -0.36
CA SER A 165 0.52 4.51 0.73
C SER A 165 1.03 5.04 2.06
N LEU A 166 0.21 4.92 3.10
CA LEU A 166 0.58 5.08 4.50
C LEU A 166 0.53 3.72 5.17
N SER A 167 1.66 3.26 5.72
CA SER A 167 1.71 2.13 6.64
C SER A 167 2.00 2.63 8.05
N LEU A 168 1.00 2.62 8.93
CA LEU A 168 1.11 3.00 10.34
C LEU A 168 1.19 1.75 11.22
N ALA A 169 2.29 1.59 11.95
CA ALA A 169 2.55 0.45 12.81
C ALA A 169 1.64 0.47 14.05
N MET A 170 0.87 -0.60 14.26
CA MET A 170 0.01 -0.79 15.43
C MET A 170 0.70 -1.63 16.50
N THR A 171 1.77 -2.34 16.15
CA THR A 171 2.68 -3.01 17.07
C THR A 171 4.13 -2.59 16.76
N GLU A 172 5.06 -2.95 17.63
CA GLU A 172 6.48 -2.65 17.39
C GLU A 172 7.01 -3.43 16.17
N ASN A 173 7.68 -2.72 15.27
CA ASN A 173 8.38 -3.29 14.12
C ASN A 173 9.83 -3.58 14.53
N TYR A 174 10.14 -4.85 14.74
CA TYR A 174 11.49 -5.33 14.96
C TYR A 174 12.15 -5.71 13.64
N HIS A 175 13.46 -5.93 13.68
CA HIS A 175 14.21 -6.46 12.53
C HIS A 175 13.86 -7.93 12.23
N PHE A 176 13.30 -8.66 13.21
CA PHE A 176 13.05 -10.10 13.13
C PHE A 176 11.58 -10.51 12.98
N ASN A 177 10.61 -9.61 13.18
CA ASN A 177 9.17 -9.94 13.07
C ASN A 177 8.60 -9.66 11.66
N GLY A 178 9.47 -9.66 10.65
CA GLY A 178 9.11 -9.46 9.26
C GLY A 178 8.55 -8.08 8.98
N SER A 179 9.15 -7.01 9.50
CA SER A 179 8.74 -5.62 9.17
C SER A 179 8.92 -5.28 7.68
N LEU A 180 8.27 -4.20 7.24
CA LEU A 180 8.27 -3.76 5.85
C LEU A 180 9.68 -3.46 5.35
N MET A 181 10.00 -3.93 4.15
CA MET A 181 11.22 -3.61 3.42
C MET A 181 10.87 -2.87 2.13
N ILE A 182 11.64 -1.84 1.79
CA ILE A 182 11.53 -1.09 0.53
C ILE A 182 12.93 -0.99 -0.11
N MET A 183 13.01 -1.06 -1.43
CA MET A 183 14.22 -0.70 -2.17
C MET A 183 14.20 0.82 -2.49
N PRO A 184 15.01 1.66 -1.82
CA PRO A 184 14.95 3.12 -1.98
C PRO A 184 15.22 3.59 -3.41
N GLY A 185 14.34 4.38 -4.02
CA GLY A 185 14.51 4.85 -5.40
C GLY A 185 13.98 3.89 -6.47
N SER A 186 13.49 2.71 -6.09
CA SER A 186 12.87 1.75 -7.02
C SER A 186 11.59 2.30 -7.67
N HIS A 187 10.90 3.25 -7.02
CA HIS A 187 9.71 3.91 -7.56
C HIS A 187 9.95 4.66 -8.87
N GLN A 188 11.21 4.96 -9.20
CA GLN A 188 11.62 5.57 -10.47
C GLN A 188 11.65 4.57 -11.64
N THR A 189 11.46 3.27 -11.38
CA THR A 189 11.47 2.22 -12.40
C THR A 189 10.21 1.36 -12.25
N PHE A 190 9.35 1.38 -13.25
CA PHE A 190 8.26 0.41 -13.36
C PHE A 190 8.80 -0.90 -13.92
N VAL A 191 8.56 -1.99 -13.20
CA VAL A 191 8.90 -3.34 -13.64
C VAL A 191 7.63 -3.98 -14.19
N SER A 192 7.57 -4.19 -15.51
CA SER A 192 6.44 -4.91 -16.09
C SER A 192 6.52 -6.39 -15.71
N CYS A 193 5.43 -6.95 -15.22
CA CYS A 193 5.35 -8.35 -14.83
C CYS A 193 4.95 -9.24 -16.01
N LEU A 194 5.29 -10.54 -15.90
CA LEU A 194 4.97 -11.56 -16.89
C LEU A 194 3.65 -12.24 -16.59
N GLY A 195 3.07 -12.84 -17.63
CA GLY A 195 1.86 -13.66 -17.54
C GLY A 195 0.58 -12.85 -17.52
N GLU A 196 -0.48 -13.44 -18.08
CA GLU A 196 -1.81 -12.84 -18.07
C GLU A 196 -2.38 -12.79 -16.64
N THR A 197 -3.20 -11.78 -16.35
CA THR A 197 -3.93 -11.72 -15.07
C THR A 197 -4.96 -12.85 -15.00
N PRO A 198 -4.86 -13.79 -14.05
CA PRO A 198 -5.86 -14.83 -13.89
C PRO A 198 -7.22 -14.25 -13.50
N ALA A 199 -8.30 -14.92 -13.92
CA ALA A 199 -9.65 -14.58 -13.44
C ALA A 199 -9.70 -14.65 -11.90
N ASP A 200 -10.27 -13.61 -11.27
CA ASP A 200 -10.37 -13.48 -9.82
C ASP A 200 -9.03 -13.61 -9.03
N ASN A 201 -7.90 -13.17 -9.63
CA ASN A 201 -6.55 -13.22 -9.00
C ASN A 201 -6.50 -12.65 -7.57
N HIS A 202 -7.36 -11.67 -7.26
CA HIS A 202 -7.48 -11.08 -5.93
C HIS A 202 -7.83 -12.10 -4.82
N LYS A 203 -8.54 -13.20 -5.13
CA LYS A 203 -8.93 -14.21 -4.15
C LYS A 203 -7.75 -15.03 -3.60
N SER A 204 -6.63 -15.06 -4.32
CA SER A 204 -5.41 -15.80 -3.92
C SER A 204 -4.25 -14.86 -3.58
N SER A 205 -4.06 -13.79 -4.34
CA SER A 205 -2.90 -12.88 -4.25
C SER A 205 -2.72 -12.19 -2.90
N LEU A 206 -3.82 -11.93 -2.18
CA LEU A 206 -3.79 -11.32 -0.84
C LEU A 206 -3.12 -12.22 0.22
N VAL A 207 -3.08 -13.53 -0.04
CA VAL A 207 -2.39 -14.52 0.79
C VAL A 207 -1.02 -14.86 0.22
N ARG A 208 -0.95 -15.09 -1.10
CA ARG A 208 0.28 -15.38 -1.87
C ARG A 208 0.12 -14.92 -3.32
N GLN A 209 1.00 -14.02 -3.76
CA GLN A 209 0.97 -13.48 -5.12
C GLN A 209 1.76 -14.37 -6.09
N GLU A 210 1.08 -14.86 -7.13
CA GLU A 210 1.68 -15.68 -8.20
C GLU A 210 1.72 -14.96 -9.56
N ALA A 211 0.73 -14.08 -9.82
CA ALA A 211 0.70 -13.18 -10.96
C ALA A 211 0.99 -11.73 -10.54
N GLY A 212 1.57 -10.94 -11.44
CA GLY A 212 2.00 -9.57 -11.10
C GLY A 212 3.27 -9.53 -10.25
N THR A 213 4.02 -10.64 -10.16
CA THR A 213 5.28 -10.70 -9.42
C THR A 213 6.45 -10.35 -10.36
N PRO A 214 7.33 -9.41 -9.98
CA PRO A 214 8.53 -9.08 -10.74
C PRO A 214 9.50 -10.27 -10.78
N ASP A 215 10.25 -10.39 -11.88
CA ASP A 215 11.25 -11.44 -12.03
C ASP A 215 12.48 -11.21 -11.13
N HIS A 216 13.17 -12.30 -10.79
CA HIS A 216 14.33 -12.24 -9.90
C HIS A 216 15.50 -11.42 -10.45
N ALA A 217 15.69 -11.34 -11.78
CA ALA A 217 16.77 -10.57 -12.35
C ALA A 217 16.52 -9.07 -12.21
N SER A 218 15.29 -8.61 -12.48
CA SER A 218 14.86 -7.23 -12.21
C SER A 218 14.97 -6.88 -10.73
N LEU A 219 14.52 -7.76 -9.83
CA LEU A 219 14.67 -7.56 -8.39
C LEU A 219 16.14 -7.45 -7.97
N ARG A 220 17.01 -8.30 -8.53
CA ARG A 220 18.45 -8.24 -8.25
C ARG A 220 19.07 -6.94 -8.73
N LEU A 221 18.72 -6.48 -9.94
CA LEU A 221 19.20 -5.21 -10.49
C LEU A 221 18.78 -4.03 -9.62
N LEU A 222 17.53 -3.98 -9.18
CA LEU A 222 17.04 -2.94 -8.29
C LEU A 222 17.74 -3.00 -6.93
N ALA A 223 17.84 -4.18 -6.31
CA ALA A 223 18.49 -4.34 -5.01
C ALA A 223 19.99 -3.98 -5.05
N ASP A 224 20.72 -4.35 -6.11
CA ASP A 224 22.14 -3.99 -6.26
C ASP A 224 22.34 -2.49 -6.42
N LYS A 225 21.41 -1.81 -7.11
CA LYS A 225 21.47 -0.37 -7.35
C LYS A 225 21.05 0.46 -6.13
N HIS A 226 20.04 -0.01 -5.41
CA HIS A 226 19.30 0.78 -4.43
C HIS A 226 19.49 0.32 -2.98
N GLY A 227 19.99 -0.90 -2.77
CA GLY A 227 19.97 -1.57 -1.49
C GLY A 227 18.54 -1.90 -1.03
N ILE A 228 18.43 -2.35 0.21
CA ILE A 228 17.16 -2.66 0.88
C ILE A 228 17.13 -1.93 2.20
N HIS A 229 16.05 -1.18 2.44
CA HIS A 229 15.78 -0.50 3.70
C HIS A 229 14.64 -1.20 4.44
N GLN A 230 14.88 -1.62 5.68
CA GLN A 230 13.88 -2.21 6.55
C GLN A 230 13.41 -1.20 7.59
N PHE A 231 12.09 -1.03 7.72
CA PHE A 231 11.51 -0.09 8.68
C PHE A 231 11.31 -0.74 10.03
N THR A 232 12.04 -0.26 11.04
CA THR A 232 11.86 -0.64 12.45
C THR A 232 11.45 0.55 13.29
N GLY A 233 10.80 0.30 14.42
CA GLY A 233 10.36 1.36 15.32
C GLY A 233 9.20 0.94 16.23
N PRO A 234 8.91 1.75 17.26
CA PRO A 234 7.80 1.49 18.17
C PRO A 234 6.45 1.54 17.44
N ALA A 235 5.41 1.00 18.09
CA ALA A 235 4.04 1.24 17.65
C ALA A 235 3.76 2.76 17.56
N GLY A 236 3.03 3.19 16.53
CA GLY A 236 2.82 4.59 16.18
C GLY A 236 3.83 5.15 15.17
N SER A 237 4.93 4.44 14.89
CA SER A 237 5.78 4.75 13.75
C SER A 237 5.05 4.50 12.43
N ALA A 238 5.33 5.32 11.43
CA ALA A 238 4.69 5.25 10.13
C ALA A 238 5.68 5.45 8.99
N VAL A 239 5.29 5.01 7.80
CA VAL A 239 5.98 5.32 6.56
C VAL A 239 4.96 5.67 5.49
N TRP A 240 5.19 6.81 4.86
CA TRP A 240 4.58 7.18 3.58
C TRP A 240 5.44 6.65 2.46
N PHE A 241 4.88 5.97 1.47
CA PHE A 241 5.65 5.51 0.31
C PHE A 241 4.86 5.58 -0.99
N ASP A 242 5.56 5.90 -2.08
CA ASP A 242 5.03 6.04 -3.41
C ASP A 242 4.45 4.72 -3.92
N SER A 243 3.35 4.82 -4.69
CA SER A 243 2.64 3.68 -5.28
C SER A 243 3.54 2.66 -5.99
N ASN A 244 4.65 3.09 -6.59
CA ASN A 244 5.52 2.24 -7.39
C ASN A 244 6.78 1.76 -6.64
N CYS A 245 6.90 2.02 -5.33
CA CYS A 245 7.98 1.46 -4.54
C CYS A 245 7.96 -0.08 -4.56
N MET A 246 9.09 -0.67 -4.93
CA MET A 246 9.31 -2.11 -4.78
C MET A 246 9.46 -2.43 -3.30
N HIS A 247 8.51 -3.20 -2.77
CA HIS A 247 8.43 -3.48 -1.34
C HIS A 247 7.97 -4.91 -1.06
N GLY A 248 8.30 -5.40 0.13
CA GLY A 248 8.01 -6.77 0.56
C GLY A 248 8.25 -6.96 2.06
N SER A 249 7.97 -8.15 2.57
CA SER A 249 8.28 -8.50 3.95
C SER A 249 8.51 -10.01 4.11
N ASN A 250 9.44 -10.37 4.99
CA ASN A 250 9.65 -11.76 5.37
C ASN A 250 8.46 -12.30 6.20
N GLY A 251 8.46 -13.61 6.44
CA GLY A 251 7.56 -14.25 7.41
C GLY A 251 7.96 -13.91 8.86
N ASN A 252 7.10 -14.27 9.82
CA ASN A 252 7.34 -14.02 11.24
C ASN A 252 7.31 -15.32 12.06
N ILE A 253 8.49 -15.82 12.43
CA ILE A 253 8.63 -17.02 13.29
C ILE A 253 8.72 -16.68 14.78
N THR A 254 8.62 -15.41 15.15
CA THR A 254 8.86 -14.91 16.52
C THR A 254 7.55 -14.77 17.28
N PRO A 255 7.54 -14.71 18.62
CA PRO A 255 6.31 -14.45 19.38
C PRO A 255 5.73 -13.05 19.17
N PHE A 256 6.46 -12.12 18.54
CA PHE A 256 6.09 -10.72 18.47
C PHE A 256 5.19 -10.46 17.26
N PRO A 257 3.91 -10.10 17.44
CA PRO A 257 3.01 -9.86 16.32
C PRO A 257 3.39 -8.59 15.55
N ARG A 258 2.95 -8.52 14.28
CA ARG A 258 3.09 -7.35 13.43
C ARG A 258 1.73 -6.94 12.91
N SER A 259 1.18 -5.86 13.45
CA SER A 259 -0.05 -5.25 12.94
C SER A 259 0.22 -3.86 12.38
N ASN A 260 -0.43 -3.52 11.27
CA ASN A 260 -0.41 -2.16 10.73
C ASN A 260 -1.78 -1.76 10.16
N LEU A 261 -2.08 -0.47 10.24
CA LEU A 261 -3.10 0.15 9.42
C LEU A 261 -2.44 0.62 8.12
N PHE A 262 -3.00 0.19 6.99
CA PHE A 262 -2.49 0.48 5.66
C PHE A 262 -3.54 1.23 4.85
N ILE A 263 -3.19 2.42 4.36
CA ILE A 263 -4.12 3.31 3.66
C ILE A 263 -3.49 3.74 2.35
N VAL A 264 -4.25 3.68 1.28
CA VAL A 264 -3.84 4.15 -0.04
C VAL A 264 -4.67 5.38 -0.38
N PHE A 265 -4.00 6.50 -0.57
CA PHE A 265 -4.59 7.71 -1.08
C PHE A 265 -4.29 7.82 -2.56
N ASN A 266 -5.30 8.18 -3.35
CA ASN A 266 -5.13 8.48 -4.76
C ASN A 266 -5.64 9.88 -5.06
N SER A 267 -4.99 10.55 -6.01
CA SER A 267 -5.44 11.85 -6.49
C SER A 267 -6.80 11.72 -7.18
N ILE A 268 -7.70 12.69 -6.96
CA ILE A 268 -8.94 12.77 -7.74
C ILE A 268 -8.70 13.02 -9.24
N GLU A 269 -7.50 13.49 -9.60
CA GLU A 269 -7.08 13.69 -10.99
C GLU A 269 -6.47 12.41 -11.58
N ASN A 270 -6.46 11.31 -10.80
CA ASN A 270 -5.93 10.00 -11.16
C ASN A 270 -6.97 8.88 -10.92
N SER A 271 -8.25 9.22 -11.02
CA SER A 271 -9.37 8.27 -10.89
C SER A 271 -9.22 7.06 -11.81
N LEU A 272 -9.67 5.91 -11.31
CA LEU A 272 -9.56 4.63 -12.00
C LEU A 272 -10.34 4.61 -13.32
N VAL A 273 -9.78 3.98 -14.34
CA VAL A 273 -10.45 3.68 -15.61
C VAL A 273 -10.71 2.17 -15.73
N GLU A 274 -10.96 1.67 -16.93
CA GLU A 274 -10.98 0.22 -17.16
C GLU A 274 -9.59 -0.39 -16.93
N PRO A 275 -9.49 -1.62 -16.41
CA PRO A 275 -8.21 -2.27 -16.16
C PRO A 275 -7.35 -2.37 -17.43
N PHE A 276 -6.04 -2.14 -17.28
CA PHE A 276 -5.12 -2.17 -18.43
C PHE A 276 -4.69 -3.60 -18.82
N ALA A 277 -4.80 -4.57 -17.91
CA ALA A 277 -4.39 -5.96 -18.15
C ALA A 277 -5.25 -7.00 -17.41
N ALA A 278 -6.51 -6.68 -17.12
CA ALA A 278 -7.49 -7.62 -16.55
C ALA A 278 -8.83 -7.51 -17.30
N GLU A 279 -9.61 -8.58 -17.33
CA GLU A 279 -10.91 -8.60 -18.02
C GLU A 279 -11.94 -7.69 -17.35
N LYS A 280 -11.90 -7.59 -16.02
CA LYS A 280 -12.87 -6.85 -15.21
C LYS A 280 -12.19 -6.21 -14.00
N PRO A 281 -12.73 -5.09 -13.51
CA PRO A 281 -12.28 -4.49 -12.25
C PRO A 281 -12.37 -5.47 -11.07
N ARG A 282 -11.45 -5.33 -10.11
CA ARG A 282 -11.55 -6.00 -8.82
C ARG A 282 -12.71 -5.43 -7.97
N PRO A 283 -13.12 -6.12 -6.90
CA PRO A 283 -14.10 -5.59 -5.94
C PRO A 283 -13.73 -4.21 -5.38
N GLU A 284 -14.74 -3.39 -5.08
CA GLU A 284 -14.60 -2.01 -4.56
C GLU A 284 -13.70 -1.88 -3.33
N TYR A 285 -13.69 -2.89 -2.44
CA TYR A 285 -12.86 -2.87 -1.23
C TYR A 285 -11.36 -3.07 -1.51
N LEU A 286 -10.99 -3.43 -2.75
CA LEU A 286 -9.60 -3.57 -3.22
C LEU A 286 -9.19 -2.44 -4.16
N GLY A 287 -10.11 -1.91 -4.95
CA GLY A 287 -9.86 -0.79 -5.84
C GLY A 287 -11.08 0.11 -5.94
N SER A 288 -11.16 1.11 -5.05
CA SER A 288 -12.35 1.97 -4.95
C SER A 288 -12.58 2.77 -6.24
N ARG A 289 -13.80 2.67 -6.77
CA ARG A 289 -14.31 3.53 -7.84
C ARG A 289 -15.26 4.62 -7.31
N ASP A 290 -15.48 4.63 -6.01
CA ASP A 290 -15.97 5.82 -5.30
C ASP A 290 -14.81 6.80 -5.08
N TRP A 291 -14.88 7.93 -5.76
CA TRP A 291 -13.88 9.00 -5.72
C TRP A 291 -14.32 10.17 -4.84
N GLN A 292 -15.18 9.92 -3.86
CA GLN A 292 -15.56 10.94 -2.88
C GLN A 292 -14.30 11.51 -2.21
N VAL A 293 -14.14 12.83 -2.34
CA VAL A 293 -13.04 13.57 -1.72
C VAL A 293 -13.04 13.33 -0.21
N LEU A 294 -11.87 13.03 0.33
CA LEU A 294 -11.63 12.94 1.75
C LEU A 294 -11.51 14.34 2.34
N ASN A 295 -12.66 14.90 2.72
CA ASN A 295 -12.79 16.18 3.43
C ASN A 295 -12.51 16.04 4.91
#